data_AF-A0A928Z035-F1
#
_entry.id   AF-A0A928Z035-F1
#
_cell.length_a   1.000
_cell.length_b   1.000
_cell.length_c   1.000
_cell.angle_alpha   90.00
_cell.angle_beta   90.00
_cell.angle_gamma   90.00
#
_symmetry.space_group_name_H-M   'P 1'
#
loop_
_entity.id
_entity.type
_entity.pdbx_description
1 polymer ?
#
loop_
_entity_poly.entity_id
_entity_poly.type
_entity_poly.pdbx_seq_one_letter_code
_entity_poly.pdbx_strand_id
1 'polypeptide(L)'
;MKLQLPKQGKVPWRSIGVFVTIAGAAGLVASSGWLSAQFIIDPRSVIWLNRYLPQQARIPVSAWDDPKTLKEIQADLRKAGLFAGESIRVETPIKGKKPQTDLLIPIFQPGKDGGDNRLKELRAYRLVLNPAPHKKEALQFVNHIEVLELREDFVTEPLVRSRVINPSSDRPVPFTDVQRFEGRAPRNGAWLTMNGSLQQGDSSIAYGQVVYYNPITTAMSVMVSWTSPEGEIPSWQAVPKGRPAELVVNQTVGLEPDFQVYQLRSVKRKTIPFQLQPISLSASGLKQENGAFVDALFLARSGLWSNALEYMQSVKRQVGSDWTLNAQAQMDLVARHAKITKAQAEQPWANSGQQVLANLLDGRWEKATQFVQTSTSDRTEVLDVLKFDPGRIQRRINAALSFDPGRSEVQLWAALRLASQQGKPSAIAWLSKQPLDSSSRRAQTLKMLNELDLMTLGTVT
;
A
#
# COMPACT_ATOMS: atom_id res chain seq x y z
N MET A 1 33.16 77.83 31.29
CA MET A 1 34.02 78.01 30.10
C MET A 1 35.02 76.85 30.06
N LYS A 2 34.95 76.03 29.00
CA LYS A 2 35.89 75.01 28.51
C LYS A 2 36.20 73.78 29.39
N LEU A 3 35.42 72.71 29.19
CA LEU A 3 35.90 71.33 29.28
C LEU A 3 37.01 71.13 28.23
N GLN A 4 38.19 70.73 28.66
CA GLN A 4 39.28 70.30 27.77
C GLN A 4 39.11 68.82 27.44
N LEU A 5 38.97 68.52 26.15
CA LEU A 5 39.06 67.17 25.59
C LEU A 5 40.51 66.66 25.67
N PRO A 6 40.73 65.37 26.01
CA PRO A 6 42.06 64.78 25.94
C PRO A 6 42.50 64.60 24.47
N LYS A 7 43.79 64.88 24.23
CA LYS A 7 44.48 64.76 22.94
C LYS A 7 44.41 63.33 22.40
N GLN A 8 43.98 63.20 21.14
CA GLN A 8 44.12 61.98 20.34
C GLN A 8 45.61 61.61 20.19
N GLY A 9 46.00 60.45 20.71
CA GLY A 9 47.28 59.81 20.43
C GLY A 9 47.30 59.29 18.99
N LYS A 10 48.32 59.67 18.22
CA LYS A 10 48.57 59.14 16.88
C LYS A 10 48.95 57.66 16.99
N VAL A 11 48.11 56.77 16.48
CA VAL A 11 48.40 55.33 16.37
C VAL A 11 49.52 55.15 15.32
N PRO A 12 50.65 54.48 15.65
CA PRO A 12 51.72 54.28 14.70
C PRO A 12 51.26 53.34 13.58
N TRP A 13 51.46 53.74 12.33
CA TRP A 13 51.10 52.94 11.14
C TRP A 13 51.76 51.55 11.10
N ARG A 14 52.88 51.36 11.80
CA ARG A 14 53.53 50.05 11.96
C ARG A 14 52.71 49.06 12.80
N SER A 15 51.90 49.55 13.73
CA SER A 15 51.02 48.72 14.57
C SER A 15 49.83 48.17 13.77
N ILE A 16 49.28 48.97 12.83
CA ILE A 16 48.18 48.56 11.97
C ILE A 16 48.62 47.44 11.01
N GLY A 17 49.83 47.53 10.46
CA GLY A 17 50.38 46.49 9.57
C GLY A 17 50.51 45.12 10.23
N VAL A 18 50.93 45.08 11.51
CA VAL A 18 51.07 43.84 12.30
C VAL A 18 49.71 43.26 12.69
N PHE A 19 48.75 44.10 13.08
CA PHE A 19 47.39 43.63 13.39
C PHE A 19 46.66 43.11 12.15
N VAL A 20 46.86 43.71 10.97
CA VAL A 20 46.27 43.22 9.71
C VAL A 20 46.91 41.90 9.26
N THR A 21 48.22 41.71 9.47
CA THR A 21 48.88 40.43 9.14
C THR A 21 48.50 39.31 10.12
N ILE A 22 48.40 39.58 11.42
CA ILE A 22 47.97 38.59 12.41
C ILE A 22 46.48 38.24 12.24
N ALA A 23 45.62 39.25 12.02
CA ALA A 23 44.20 39.01 11.74
C ALA A 23 43.98 38.28 10.41
N GLY A 24 44.78 38.60 9.38
CA GLY A 24 44.78 37.89 8.10
C GLY A 24 45.24 36.43 8.23
N ALA A 25 46.29 36.17 9.01
CA ALA A 25 46.78 34.82 9.28
C ALA A 25 45.79 33.99 10.12
N ALA A 26 45.17 34.58 11.15
CA ALA A 26 44.14 33.93 11.95
C ALA A 26 42.88 33.61 11.14
N GLY A 27 42.47 34.53 10.25
CA GLY A 27 41.38 34.30 9.30
C GLY A 27 41.69 33.17 8.32
N LEU A 28 42.93 33.07 7.83
CA LEU A 28 43.36 31.97 6.96
C LEU A 28 43.33 30.62 7.67
N VAL A 29 43.80 30.53 8.92
CA VAL A 29 43.78 29.28 9.71
C VAL A 29 42.36 28.86 10.10
N ALA A 30 41.49 29.81 10.45
CA ALA A 30 40.09 29.52 10.75
C ALA A 30 39.32 29.07 9.50
N SER A 31 39.59 29.70 8.34
CA SER A 31 38.97 29.33 7.07
C SER A 31 39.47 27.98 6.55
N SER A 32 40.75 27.65 6.71
CA SER A 32 41.30 26.34 6.33
C SER A 32 40.79 25.24 7.26
N GLY A 33 40.74 25.48 8.58
CA GLY A 33 40.15 24.54 9.54
C GLY A 33 38.67 24.26 9.27
N TRP A 34 37.89 25.30 8.95
CA TRP A 34 36.48 25.17 8.56
C TRP A 34 36.32 24.39 7.25
N LEU A 35 37.13 24.70 6.24
CA LEU A 35 37.11 24.01 4.94
C LEU A 35 37.55 22.55 5.06
N SER A 36 38.56 22.24 5.86
CA SER A 36 39.00 20.87 6.13
C SER A 36 37.94 20.07 6.89
N ALA A 37 37.29 20.67 7.89
CA ALA A 37 36.19 20.01 8.60
C ALA A 37 34.99 19.75 7.66
N GLN A 38 34.62 20.71 6.81
CA GLN A 38 33.61 20.52 5.77
C GLN A 38 34.00 19.43 4.77
N PHE A 39 35.27 19.36 4.35
CA PHE A 39 35.75 18.37 3.40
C PHE A 39 35.72 16.93 3.96
N ILE A 40 35.99 16.76 5.26
CA ILE A 40 35.91 15.46 5.95
C ILE A 40 34.45 15.03 6.17
N ILE A 41 33.56 15.97 6.51
CA ILE A 41 32.16 15.69 6.85
C ILE A 41 31.29 15.52 5.60
N ASP A 42 31.49 16.35 4.58
CA ASP A 42 30.82 16.27 3.28
C ASP A 42 31.73 16.83 2.17
N PRO A 43 32.57 15.99 1.53
CA PRO A 43 33.47 16.45 0.46
C PRO A 43 32.73 17.10 -0.72
N ARG A 44 31.41 16.88 -0.87
CA ARG A 44 30.57 17.45 -1.94
C ARG A 44 30.27 18.93 -1.73
N SER A 45 30.30 19.41 -0.49
CA SER A 45 30.02 20.81 -0.11
C SER A 45 31.10 21.80 -0.57
N VAL A 46 32.27 21.30 -0.97
CA VAL A 46 33.48 22.09 -1.27
C VAL A 46 33.76 22.16 -2.79
N ILE A 47 32.97 21.48 -3.62
CA ILE A 47 33.13 21.42 -5.09
C ILE A 47 33.06 22.80 -5.75
N TRP A 48 32.39 23.79 -5.13
CA TRP A 48 32.36 25.17 -5.62
C TRP A 48 33.77 25.81 -5.75
N LEU A 49 34.76 25.33 -5.01
CA LEU A 49 36.15 25.81 -5.11
C LEU A 49 36.81 25.45 -6.44
N ASN A 50 36.32 24.46 -7.19
CA ASN A 50 36.79 24.18 -8.55
C ASN A 50 36.62 25.38 -9.51
N ARG A 51 35.82 26.39 -9.13
CA ARG A 51 35.70 27.69 -9.83
C ARG A 51 37.01 28.51 -9.81
N TYR A 52 37.79 28.39 -8.76
CA TYR A 52 38.99 29.22 -8.53
C TYR A 52 40.29 28.42 -8.67
N LEU A 53 40.18 27.10 -8.86
CA LEU A 53 41.32 26.20 -8.98
C LEU A 53 41.71 25.98 -10.45
N PRO A 54 43.01 26.07 -10.80
CA PRO A 54 43.50 25.70 -12.12
C PRO A 54 43.26 24.21 -12.40
N GLN A 55 43.23 23.80 -13.68
CA GLN A 55 42.82 22.45 -14.09
C GLN A 55 43.60 21.34 -13.37
N GLN A 56 44.90 21.54 -13.06
CA GLN A 56 45.72 20.55 -12.36
C GLN A 56 45.39 20.40 -10.86
N ALA A 57 44.70 21.37 -10.26
CA ALA A 57 44.38 21.40 -8.84
C ALA A 57 42.87 21.20 -8.55
N ARG A 58 42.07 20.89 -9.59
CA ARG A 58 40.64 20.61 -9.41
C ARG A 58 40.46 19.34 -8.60
N ILE A 59 39.58 19.43 -7.62
CA ILE A 59 39.16 18.26 -6.84
C ILE A 59 38.49 17.29 -7.83
N PRO A 60 38.98 16.03 -7.95
CA PRO A 60 38.43 15.06 -8.89
C PRO A 60 36.98 14.75 -8.50
N VAL A 61 36.08 15.06 -9.43
CA VAL A 61 34.65 14.79 -9.35
C VAL A 61 34.44 13.45 -10.08
N SER A 62 33.80 12.47 -9.45
CA SER A 62 33.55 11.17 -10.11
C SER A 62 32.76 11.40 -11.40
N ALA A 63 32.87 10.54 -12.42
CA ALA A 63 32.15 10.73 -13.70
C ALA A 63 30.61 10.82 -13.55
N TRP A 64 30.09 10.34 -12.43
CA TRP A 64 28.69 10.46 -12.00
C TRP A 64 28.36 11.79 -11.30
N ASP A 65 29.36 12.50 -10.82
CA ASP A 65 29.22 13.71 -10.00
C ASP A 65 29.32 15.01 -10.85
N ASP A 66 29.66 14.93 -12.13
CA ASP A 66 29.71 16.11 -13.02
C ASP A 66 28.29 16.56 -13.41
N PRO A 67 27.89 17.81 -13.13
CA PRO A 67 26.55 18.29 -13.46
C PRO A 67 26.27 18.29 -14.97
N LYS A 68 25.27 17.50 -15.40
CA LYS A 68 24.88 17.34 -16.81
C LYS A 68 23.58 18.08 -17.12
N THR A 69 23.37 18.45 -18.37
CA THR A 69 22.05 18.89 -18.84
C THR A 69 21.15 17.68 -19.08
N LEU A 70 19.83 17.87 -19.08
CA LEU A 70 18.88 16.79 -19.40
C LEU A 70 19.17 16.16 -20.78
N LYS A 71 19.58 16.97 -21.77
CA LYS A 71 19.95 16.48 -23.10
C LYS A 71 21.19 15.57 -23.07
N GLU A 72 22.19 15.92 -22.26
CA GLU A 72 23.39 15.09 -22.08
C GLU A 72 23.05 13.76 -21.39
N ILE A 73 22.21 13.79 -20.34
CA ILE A 73 21.70 12.58 -19.69
C ILE A 73 20.96 11.69 -20.69
N GLN A 74 20.06 12.26 -21.49
CA GLN A 74 19.33 11.52 -22.52
C GLN A 74 20.26 10.93 -23.60
N ALA A 75 21.29 11.66 -24.01
CA ALA A 75 22.28 11.18 -24.98
C ALA A 75 23.10 10.01 -24.42
N ASP A 76 23.52 10.07 -23.16
CA ASP A 76 24.24 8.99 -22.48
C ASP A 76 23.38 7.74 -22.34
N LEU A 77 22.10 7.91 -21.99
CA LEU A 77 21.13 6.80 -21.91
C LEU A 77 20.94 6.13 -23.27
N ARG A 78 20.77 6.91 -24.35
CA ARG A 78 20.59 6.37 -25.71
C ARG A 78 21.79 5.55 -26.16
N LYS A 79 23.02 5.97 -25.83
CA LYS A 79 24.24 5.19 -26.10
C LYS A 79 24.24 3.84 -25.40
N ALA A 80 23.57 3.73 -24.25
CA ALA A 80 23.39 2.49 -23.51
C ALA A 80 22.13 1.69 -23.93
N GLY A 81 21.40 2.11 -24.96
CA GLY A 81 20.15 1.48 -25.38
C GLY A 81 18.98 1.74 -24.41
N LEU A 82 19.07 2.77 -23.58
CA LEU A 82 18.06 3.17 -22.61
C LEU A 82 17.45 4.53 -22.99
N PHE A 83 16.30 4.87 -22.40
CA PHE A 83 15.71 6.19 -22.54
C PHE A 83 15.10 6.68 -21.22
N ALA A 84 15.01 8.00 -21.07
CA ALA A 84 14.38 8.63 -19.92
C ALA A 84 12.88 8.80 -20.15
N GLY A 85 12.07 8.48 -19.15
CA GLY A 85 10.65 8.82 -19.09
C GLY A 85 10.41 10.25 -18.62
N GLU A 86 9.14 10.55 -18.29
CA GLU A 86 8.76 11.87 -17.76
C GLU A 86 9.40 12.13 -16.40
N SER A 87 10.01 13.30 -16.24
CA SER A 87 10.69 13.69 -15.01
C SER A 87 9.71 14.18 -13.95
N ILE A 88 9.80 13.63 -12.75
CA ILE A 88 8.96 14.00 -11.61
C ILE A 88 9.72 15.01 -10.74
N ARG A 89 9.17 16.23 -10.64
CA ARG A 89 9.79 17.34 -9.90
C ARG A 89 9.44 17.27 -8.41
N VAL A 90 10.46 17.31 -7.55
CA VAL A 90 10.33 17.32 -6.09
C VAL A 90 10.95 18.59 -5.54
N GLU A 91 10.13 19.47 -4.97
CA GLU A 91 10.59 20.72 -4.37
C GLU A 91 10.67 20.59 -2.85
N THR A 92 11.83 20.96 -2.30
CA THR A 92 12.07 20.98 -0.86
C THR A 92 12.26 22.41 -0.40
N PRO A 93 11.35 22.93 0.44
CA PRO A 93 11.49 24.28 0.97
C PRO A 93 12.72 24.36 1.89
N ILE A 94 13.57 25.35 1.64
CA ILE A 94 14.73 25.65 2.49
C ILE A 94 14.48 27.01 3.14
N LYS A 95 14.52 27.07 4.47
CA LYS A 95 14.26 28.31 5.22
C LYS A 95 15.26 29.40 4.78
N GLY A 96 14.72 30.52 4.30
CA GLY A 96 15.52 31.69 3.88
C GLY A 96 16.28 31.54 2.56
N LYS A 97 15.99 30.50 1.75
CA LYS A 97 16.62 30.28 0.44
C LYS A 97 15.58 29.86 -0.60
N LYS A 98 15.95 29.89 -1.88
CA LYS A 98 15.16 29.26 -2.94
C LYS A 98 14.98 27.77 -2.62
N PRO A 99 13.80 27.19 -2.90
CA PRO A 99 13.58 25.76 -2.69
C PRO A 99 14.61 24.97 -3.50
N GLN A 100 15.09 23.88 -2.92
CA GLN A 100 15.91 22.93 -3.67
C GLN A 100 14.98 22.05 -4.50
N THR A 101 15.32 21.90 -5.78
CA THR A 101 14.55 21.07 -6.71
C THR A 101 15.36 19.83 -7.06
N ASP A 102 14.77 18.68 -6.81
CA ASP A 102 15.26 17.39 -7.29
C ASP A 102 14.32 16.90 -8.41
N LEU A 103 14.87 16.27 -9.44
CA LEU A 103 14.16 15.61 -10.54
C LEU A 103 14.36 14.11 -10.42
N LEU A 104 13.26 13.37 -10.32
CA LEU A 104 13.26 11.92 -10.37
C LEU A 104 12.98 11.51 -11.82
N ILE A 105 13.89 10.78 -12.44
CA ILE A 105 13.84 10.41 -13.85
C ILE A 105 13.75 8.88 -13.95
N PRO A 106 12.59 8.34 -14.37
CA PRO A 106 12.45 6.93 -14.72
C PRO A 106 13.32 6.58 -15.93
N ILE A 107 14.06 5.48 -15.87
CA ILE A 107 14.91 4.99 -16.95
C ILE A 107 14.35 3.68 -17.48
N PHE A 108 14.02 3.67 -18.76
CA PHE A 108 13.40 2.55 -19.43
C PHE A 108 14.34 1.88 -20.43
N GLN A 109 14.19 0.57 -20.56
CA GLN A 109 14.70 -0.21 -21.67
C GLN A 109 13.56 -0.47 -22.67
N PRO A 110 13.76 -0.21 -23.97
CA PRO A 110 12.77 -0.56 -25.00
C PRO A 110 12.43 -2.05 -24.96
N GLY A 111 11.16 -2.39 -25.13
CA GLY A 111 10.75 -3.78 -25.29
C GLY A 111 11.32 -4.39 -26.56
N LYS A 112 11.62 -5.69 -26.53
CA LYS A 112 12.00 -6.44 -27.73
C LYS A 112 10.75 -6.76 -28.56
N ASP A 113 10.88 -6.75 -29.88
CA ASP A 113 9.87 -7.22 -30.83
C ASP A 113 8.46 -6.64 -30.64
N GLY A 114 8.38 -5.35 -30.25
CA GLY A 114 7.11 -4.65 -30.04
C GLY A 114 6.48 -4.86 -28.66
N GLY A 115 7.18 -5.51 -27.72
CA GLY A 115 6.77 -5.60 -26.32
C GLY A 115 6.86 -4.27 -25.56
N ASP A 116 6.27 -4.23 -24.37
CA ASP A 116 6.25 -3.03 -23.53
C ASP A 116 7.64 -2.59 -23.07
N ASN A 117 7.80 -1.28 -22.93
CA ASN A 117 9.00 -0.69 -22.34
C ASN A 117 9.13 -1.11 -20.88
N ARG A 118 10.35 -1.44 -20.46
CA ARG A 118 10.63 -1.99 -19.12
C ARG A 118 11.37 -0.97 -18.28
N LEU A 119 10.79 -0.56 -17.17
CA LEU A 119 11.46 0.30 -16.19
C LEU A 119 12.64 -0.46 -15.57
N LYS A 120 13.84 0.10 -15.68
CA LYS A 120 15.08 -0.48 -15.15
C LYS A 120 15.55 0.21 -13.89
N GLU A 121 15.44 1.53 -13.87
CA GLU A 121 15.98 2.33 -12.77
C GLU A 121 15.10 3.55 -12.53
N LEU A 122 15.14 4.05 -11.31
CA LEU A 122 14.65 5.38 -10.99
C LEU A 122 15.83 6.20 -10.45
N ARG A 123 16.24 7.22 -11.20
CA ARG A 123 17.39 8.08 -10.87
C ARG A 123 16.92 9.41 -10.30
N ALA A 124 17.60 9.90 -9.28
CA ALA A 124 17.39 11.21 -8.68
C ALA A 124 18.53 12.15 -9.07
N TYR A 125 18.17 13.32 -9.58
CA TYR A 125 19.08 14.40 -9.94
C TYR A 125 18.71 15.68 -9.22
N ARG A 126 19.69 16.40 -8.67
CA ARG A 126 19.50 17.70 -8.05
C ARG A 126 19.78 18.82 -9.04
N LEU A 127 18.90 19.79 -9.09
CA LEU A 127 19.14 21.02 -9.85
C LEU A 127 20.19 21.87 -9.11
N VAL A 128 21.33 22.07 -9.75
CA VAL A 128 22.45 22.88 -9.27
C VAL A 128 22.79 23.98 -10.27
N LEU A 129 23.46 25.03 -9.79
CA LEU A 129 24.00 26.07 -10.67
C LEU A 129 25.18 25.47 -11.46
N ASN A 130 25.13 25.56 -12.79
CA ASN A 130 26.23 25.06 -13.62
C ASN A 130 27.47 25.96 -13.40
N PRO A 131 28.66 25.39 -13.13
CA PRO A 131 29.89 26.16 -13.04
C PRO A 131 30.38 26.70 -14.40
N ALA A 132 29.85 26.23 -15.53
CA ALA A 132 30.21 26.71 -16.87
C ALA A 132 29.36 27.94 -17.30
N PRO A 133 29.98 29.03 -17.80
CA PRO A 133 29.31 30.32 -18.06
C PRO A 133 28.19 30.32 -19.12
N HIS A 134 27.99 29.23 -19.87
CA HIS A 134 27.00 29.12 -20.95
C HIS A 134 25.84 28.14 -20.68
N LYS A 135 25.79 27.46 -19.54
CA LYS A 135 24.73 26.50 -19.21
C LYS A 135 23.88 27.02 -18.05
N LYS A 136 22.60 27.33 -18.30
CA LYS A 136 21.70 27.95 -17.29
C LYS A 136 21.29 26.99 -16.16
N GLU A 137 21.26 25.68 -16.42
CA GLU A 137 20.80 24.66 -15.47
C GLU A 137 21.67 23.42 -15.59
N ALA A 138 22.02 22.81 -14.44
CA ALA A 138 22.74 21.55 -14.41
C ALA A 138 22.10 20.59 -13.41
N LEU A 139 22.07 19.32 -13.78
CA LEU A 139 21.52 18.22 -13.02
C LEU A 139 22.68 17.40 -12.48
N GLN A 140 22.86 17.45 -11.16
CA GLN A 140 23.83 16.62 -10.46
C GLN A 140 23.15 15.32 -10.04
N PHE A 141 23.71 14.17 -10.38
CA PHE A 141 23.18 12.89 -9.90
C PHE A 141 23.33 12.81 -8.37
N VAL A 142 22.29 12.37 -7.67
CA VAL A 142 22.32 12.27 -6.20
C VAL A 142 21.97 10.89 -5.65
N ASN A 143 21.16 10.11 -6.35
CA ASN A 143 20.85 8.73 -5.97
C ASN A 143 20.18 7.97 -7.12
N HIS A 144 20.08 6.64 -7.00
CA HIS A 144 19.20 5.81 -7.82
C HIS A 144 18.74 4.57 -7.04
N ILE A 145 17.70 3.93 -7.54
CA ILE A 145 17.40 2.53 -7.23
C ILE A 145 17.30 1.75 -8.52
N GLU A 146 17.80 0.51 -8.48
CA GLU A 146 17.45 -0.51 -9.46
C GLU A 146 16.03 -0.98 -9.20
N VAL A 147 15.27 -1.19 -10.28
CA VAL A 147 13.89 -1.61 -10.21
C VAL A 147 13.83 -3.13 -10.41
N LEU A 148 13.39 -3.81 -9.35
CA LEU A 148 13.14 -5.24 -9.36
C LEU A 148 11.70 -5.49 -9.78
N GLU A 149 11.53 -6.07 -10.96
CA GLU A 149 10.22 -6.47 -11.51
C GLU A 149 9.53 -7.50 -10.60
N LEU A 150 8.19 -7.50 -10.63
CA LEU A 150 7.40 -8.51 -9.93
C LEU A 150 7.29 -9.76 -10.76
N ARG A 151 6.94 -10.87 -10.11
CA ARG A 151 6.62 -12.13 -10.80
C ARG A 151 5.12 -12.19 -11.11
N GLU A 152 4.77 -12.87 -12.19
CA GLU A 152 3.37 -13.04 -12.60
C GLU A 152 2.54 -13.82 -11.56
N ASP A 153 3.13 -14.81 -10.88
CA ASP A 153 2.50 -15.55 -9.78
C ASP A 153 2.08 -14.64 -8.61
N PHE A 154 2.87 -13.62 -8.31
CA PHE A 154 2.53 -12.58 -7.32
C PHE A 154 1.36 -11.73 -7.80
N VAL A 155 1.37 -11.30 -9.06
CA VAL A 155 0.31 -10.43 -9.63
C VAL A 155 -1.03 -11.15 -9.66
N THR A 156 -1.02 -12.45 -9.97
CA THR A 156 -2.21 -13.29 -10.12
C THR A 156 -2.67 -13.97 -8.81
N GLU A 157 -1.91 -13.84 -7.71
CA GLU A 157 -2.21 -14.48 -6.43
C GLU A 157 -3.67 -14.26 -5.94
N PRO A 158 -4.25 -13.05 -6.01
CA PRO A 158 -5.62 -12.86 -5.54
C PRO A 158 -6.65 -13.69 -6.32
N LEU A 159 -6.44 -13.86 -7.63
CA LEU A 159 -7.31 -14.66 -8.49
C LEU A 159 -7.13 -16.16 -8.22
N VAL A 160 -5.88 -16.61 -8.01
CA VAL A 160 -5.55 -18.00 -7.66
C VAL A 160 -6.14 -18.37 -6.30
N ARG A 161 -5.97 -17.52 -5.29
CA ARG A 161 -6.54 -17.70 -3.95
C ARG A 161 -8.06 -17.75 -3.99
N SER A 162 -8.67 -16.97 -4.88
CA SER A 162 -10.12 -16.97 -5.12
C SER A 162 -10.59 -18.11 -6.03
N ARG A 163 -9.66 -18.95 -6.53
CA ARG A 163 -9.88 -20.07 -7.45
C ARG A 163 -10.59 -19.68 -8.75
N VAL A 164 -10.35 -18.45 -9.23
CA VAL A 164 -10.86 -17.98 -10.52
C VAL A 164 -10.00 -18.50 -11.66
N ILE A 165 -8.69 -18.62 -11.42
CA ILE A 165 -7.71 -19.14 -12.38
C ILE A 165 -6.78 -20.15 -11.71
N ASN A 166 -6.08 -20.92 -12.53
CA ASN A 166 -4.98 -21.77 -12.08
C ASN A 166 -3.72 -20.95 -11.81
N PRO A 167 -2.78 -21.45 -10.98
CA PRO A 167 -1.49 -20.81 -10.76
C PRO A 167 -0.80 -20.44 -12.08
N SER A 168 -0.31 -19.20 -12.15
CA SER A 168 0.38 -18.67 -13.33
C SER A 168 1.89 -18.97 -13.30
N SER A 169 2.61 -18.50 -14.33
CA SER A 169 4.06 -18.64 -14.41
C SER A 169 4.78 -17.75 -13.39
N ASP A 170 6.07 -17.97 -13.19
CA ASP A 170 6.94 -17.15 -12.35
C ASP A 170 7.69 -16.06 -13.14
N ARG A 171 7.29 -15.82 -14.41
CA ARG A 171 7.97 -14.88 -15.29
C ARG A 171 7.93 -13.46 -14.72
N PRO A 172 9.02 -12.69 -14.87
CA PRO A 172 9.03 -11.30 -14.43
C PRO A 172 8.16 -10.44 -15.35
N VAL A 173 7.34 -9.59 -14.75
CA VAL A 173 6.42 -8.67 -15.42
C VAL A 173 6.91 -7.22 -15.27
N PRO A 174 7.02 -6.45 -16.37
CA PRO A 174 7.68 -5.15 -16.36
C PRO A 174 6.80 -4.04 -15.80
N PHE A 175 7.38 -3.10 -15.06
CA PHE A 175 6.71 -1.82 -14.85
C PHE A 175 6.90 -0.95 -16.09
N THR A 176 5.81 -0.34 -16.55
CA THR A 176 5.74 0.42 -17.80
C THR A 176 5.55 1.91 -17.55
N ASP A 177 5.17 2.30 -16.33
CA ASP A 177 4.93 3.70 -15.98
C ASP A 177 5.32 4.02 -14.53
N VAL A 178 5.60 5.30 -14.28
CA VAL A 178 5.93 5.85 -12.96
C VAL A 178 5.17 7.15 -12.74
N GLN A 179 4.34 7.17 -11.70
CA GLN A 179 3.51 8.32 -11.38
C GLN A 179 3.76 8.80 -9.95
N ARG A 180 3.60 10.10 -9.72
CA ARG A 180 3.60 10.66 -8.37
C ARG A 180 2.21 10.51 -7.75
N PHE A 181 2.17 10.12 -6.47
CA PHE A 181 0.95 10.22 -5.69
C PHE A 181 0.64 11.69 -5.39
N GLU A 182 -0.50 12.15 -5.87
CA GLU A 182 -1.00 13.50 -5.63
C GLU A 182 -2.05 13.55 -4.50
N GLY A 183 -2.37 14.76 -4.04
CA GLY A 183 -3.45 15.01 -3.09
C GLY A 183 -3.13 14.62 -1.64
N ARG A 184 -3.60 13.45 -1.19
CA ARG A 184 -3.61 13.03 0.23
C ARG A 184 -2.32 12.34 0.70
N ALA A 185 -1.34 12.19 -0.18
CA ALA A 185 -0.05 11.62 0.17
C ALA A 185 0.66 12.46 1.27
N PRO A 186 1.42 11.83 2.17
CA PRO A 186 2.25 12.56 3.14
C PRO A 186 3.20 13.53 2.44
N ARG A 187 3.25 14.77 2.92
CA ARG A 187 4.02 15.86 2.27
C ARG A 187 5.52 15.87 2.57
N ASN A 188 5.95 15.04 3.53
CA ASN A 188 7.36 14.88 3.87
C ASN A 188 8.04 13.99 2.83
N GLY A 189 8.41 14.58 1.69
CA GLY A 189 9.08 13.90 0.57
C GLY A 189 8.15 13.62 -0.62
N ALA A 190 8.57 12.70 -1.48
CA ALA A 190 7.81 12.31 -2.66
C ALA A 190 7.43 10.83 -2.59
N TRP A 191 6.16 10.56 -2.84
CA TRP A 191 5.60 9.21 -2.93
C TRP A 191 5.26 8.94 -4.38
N LEU A 192 5.70 7.80 -4.90
CA LEU A 192 5.54 7.40 -6.28
C LEU A 192 4.93 6.01 -6.35
N THR A 193 4.25 5.71 -7.45
CA THR A 193 3.93 4.35 -7.85
C THR A 193 4.66 4.03 -9.14
N MET A 194 5.36 2.92 -9.17
CA MET A 194 5.80 2.26 -10.40
C MET A 194 4.75 1.20 -10.71
N ASN A 195 4.14 1.23 -11.88
CA ASN A 195 3.03 0.33 -12.20
C ASN A 195 3.18 -0.32 -13.57
N GLY A 196 2.46 -1.42 -13.73
CA GLY A 196 2.28 -2.15 -14.97
C GLY A 196 0.88 -2.77 -14.99
N SER A 197 0.52 -3.33 -16.13
CA SER A 197 -0.76 -4.02 -16.33
C SER A 197 -0.54 -5.40 -16.90
N LEU A 198 -1.28 -6.40 -16.39
CA LEU A 198 -1.27 -7.75 -16.91
C LEU A 198 -2.65 -8.07 -17.48
N GLN A 199 -2.71 -8.40 -18.77
CA GLN A 199 -3.96 -8.82 -19.41
C GLN A 199 -4.29 -10.27 -19.00
N GLN A 200 -5.50 -10.47 -18.50
CA GLN A 200 -6.02 -11.77 -18.07
C GLN A 200 -7.46 -11.93 -18.60
N GLY A 201 -7.60 -12.62 -19.74
CA GLY A 201 -8.87 -12.68 -20.46
C GLY A 201 -9.31 -11.29 -20.91
N ASP A 202 -10.53 -10.89 -20.55
CA ASP A 202 -11.09 -9.56 -20.86
C ASP A 202 -10.78 -8.50 -19.78
N SER A 203 -10.03 -8.88 -18.74
CA SER A 203 -9.71 -8.00 -17.60
C SER A 203 -8.23 -7.63 -17.58
N SER A 204 -7.91 -6.47 -17.01
CA SER A 204 -6.55 -5.98 -16.84
C SER A 204 -6.22 -5.82 -15.37
N ILE A 205 -5.29 -6.63 -14.88
CA ILE A 205 -4.81 -6.58 -13.50
C ILE A 205 -3.74 -5.50 -13.42
N ALA A 206 -3.97 -4.46 -12.60
CA ALA A 206 -2.93 -3.48 -12.31
C ALA A 206 -2.01 -4.01 -11.22
N TYR A 207 -0.71 -3.78 -11.34
CA TYR A 207 0.25 -4.13 -10.29
C TYR A 207 1.36 -3.09 -10.22
N GLY A 208 2.09 -3.10 -9.11
CA GLY A 208 3.10 -2.08 -8.91
C GLY A 208 3.90 -2.17 -7.63
N GLN A 209 4.74 -1.16 -7.46
CA GLN A 209 5.49 -0.88 -6.24
C GLN A 209 5.29 0.58 -5.85
N VAL A 210 5.07 0.83 -4.56
CA VAL A 210 5.12 2.17 -4.00
C VAL A 210 6.55 2.48 -3.60
N VAL A 211 7.06 3.62 -4.06
CA VAL A 211 8.41 4.11 -3.77
C VAL A 211 8.31 5.41 -3.02
N TYR A 212 9.19 5.58 -2.03
CA TYR A 212 9.37 6.83 -1.33
C TYR A 212 10.75 7.42 -1.59
N TYR A 213 10.79 8.72 -1.85
CA TYR A 213 12.00 9.52 -1.97
C TYR A 213 12.06 10.58 -0.86
N ASN A 214 13.13 10.54 -0.08
CA ASN A 214 13.46 11.56 0.91
C ASN A 214 14.37 12.62 0.28
N PRO A 215 13.89 13.84 0.01
CA PRO A 215 14.71 14.85 -0.65
C PRO A 215 15.78 15.47 0.28
N ILE A 216 15.66 15.28 1.60
CA ILE A 216 16.66 15.78 2.57
C ILE A 216 17.90 14.88 2.55
N THR A 217 17.70 13.56 2.65
CA THR A 217 18.79 12.58 2.69
C THR A 217 19.13 11.97 1.33
N THR A 218 18.39 12.36 0.30
CA THR A 218 18.36 11.76 -1.06
C THR A 218 18.06 10.26 -1.09
N ALA A 219 17.74 9.65 0.04
CA ALA A 219 17.44 8.23 0.14
C ALA A 219 16.14 7.88 -0.59
N MET A 220 16.14 6.74 -1.26
CA MET A 220 14.99 6.21 -1.98
C MET A 220 14.79 4.74 -1.59
N SER A 221 13.54 4.31 -1.45
CA SER A 221 13.24 2.93 -1.06
C SER A 221 11.86 2.50 -1.57
N VAL A 222 11.79 1.26 -2.05
CA VAL A 222 10.54 0.54 -2.28
C VAL A 222 9.89 0.24 -0.92
N MET A 223 8.64 0.65 -0.78
CA MET A 223 7.88 0.58 0.47
C MET A 223 6.93 -0.62 0.52
N VAL A 224 6.23 -0.89 -0.60
CA VAL A 224 5.31 -2.03 -0.70
C VAL A 224 5.11 -2.41 -2.17
N SER A 225 4.99 -3.71 -2.43
CA SER A 225 4.52 -4.25 -3.72
C SER A 225 3.02 -4.54 -3.64
N TRP A 226 2.28 -4.31 -4.72
CA TRP A 226 0.83 -4.42 -4.74
C TRP A 226 0.31 -4.98 -6.08
N THR A 227 -0.90 -5.51 -6.05
CA THR A 227 -1.69 -5.93 -7.21
C THR A 227 -3.15 -5.52 -6.98
N SER A 228 -3.90 -5.30 -8.05
CA SER A 228 -5.33 -4.99 -8.06
C SER A 228 -6.00 -5.66 -9.25
N PRO A 229 -6.79 -6.73 -9.02
CA PRO A 229 -7.53 -7.43 -10.06
C PRO A 229 -8.53 -6.53 -10.82
N GLU A 230 -9.03 -5.48 -10.17
CA GLU A 230 -9.96 -4.50 -10.74
C GLU A 230 -9.25 -3.36 -11.50
N GLY A 231 -7.92 -3.44 -11.64
CA GLY A 231 -7.13 -2.43 -12.37
C GLY A 231 -6.90 -1.11 -11.61
N GLU A 232 -7.22 -1.06 -10.31
CA GLU A 232 -7.13 0.18 -9.52
C GLU A 232 -5.71 0.42 -8.98
N ILE A 233 -5.24 1.66 -9.08
CA ILE A 233 -3.98 2.09 -8.44
C ILE A 233 -4.24 2.35 -6.94
N PRO A 234 -3.29 2.02 -6.05
CA PRO A 234 -3.41 2.33 -4.63
C PRO A 234 -3.69 3.80 -4.36
N SER A 235 -4.35 4.12 -3.25
CA SER A 235 -4.67 5.51 -2.93
C SER A 235 -4.44 5.85 -1.46
N TRP A 236 -3.92 7.06 -1.22
CA TRP A 236 -3.84 7.63 0.12
C TRP A 236 -5.21 8.12 0.57
N GLN A 237 -5.63 7.69 1.75
CA GLN A 237 -6.94 8.02 2.29
C GLN A 237 -6.89 9.15 3.31
N ALA A 238 -8.03 9.84 3.45
CA ALA A 238 -8.19 10.85 4.48
C ALA A 238 -8.30 10.14 5.84
N VAL A 239 -7.46 10.56 6.78
CA VAL A 239 -7.47 10.05 8.15
C VAL A 239 -7.74 11.21 9.13
N PRO A 240 -8.42 10.96 10.25
CA PRO A 240 -8.58 11.95 11.31
C PRO A 240 -7.24 12.56 11.75
N LYS A 241 -7.25 13.83 12.16
CA LYS A 241 -6.05 14.52 12.64
C LYS A 241 -5.38 13.72 13.76
N GLY A 242 -4.07 13.52 13.65
CA GLY A 242 -3.27 12.76 14.62
C GLY A 242 -3.18 11.25 14.34
N ARG A 243 -3.91 10.73 13.35
CA ARG A 243 -3.71 9.34 12.89
C ARG A 243 -2.63 9.23 11.82
N PRO A 244 -1.92 8.09 11.77
CA PRO A 244 -1.03 7.78 10.65
C PRO A 244 -1.77 7.84 9.31
N ALA A 245 -1.09 8.34 8.28
CA ALA A 245 -1.60 8.27 6.92
C ALA A 245 -1.78 6.81 6.48
N GLU A 246 -2.83 6.55 5.70
CA GLU A 246 -3.22 5.21 5.28
C GLU A 246 -3.20 5.10 3.75
N LEU A 247 -2.47 4.11 3.23
CA LEU A 247 -2.47 3.71 1.84
C LEU A 247 -3.38 2.49 1.67
N VAL A 248 -4.32 2.54 0.73
CA VAL A 248 -5.27 1.46 0.47
C VAL A 248 -4.99 0.82 -0.87
N VAL A 249 -4.96 -0.51 -0.89
CA VAL A 249 -4.85 -1.37 -2.07
C VAL A 249 -6.12 -2.21 -2.16
N ASN A 250 -6.76 -2.23 -3.32
CA ASN A 250 -7.94 -3.04 -3.58
C ASN A 250 -7.55 -4.33 -4.31
N GLN A 251 -7.66 -5.47 -3.63
CA GLN A 251 -7.39 -6.82 -4.14
C GLN A 251 -8.68 -7.64 -4.32
N THR A 252 -9.83 -6.97 -4.34
CA THR A 252 -11.15 -7.60 -4.48
C THR A 252 -11.21 -8.47 -5.74
N VAL A 253 -11.88 -9.62 -5.62
CA VAL A 253 -12.17 -10.51 -6.75
C VAL A 253 -13.65 -10.86 -6.73
N GLY A 254 -14.40 -10.30 -7.69
CA GLY A 254 -15.84 -10.48 -7.78
C GLY A 254 -16.56 -10.03 -6.49
N LEU A 255 -17.33 -10.93 -5.87
CA LEU A 255 -18.10 -10.63 -4.66
C LEU A 255 -17.30 -10.72 -3.34
N GLU A 256 -16.03 -11.11 -3.37
CA GLU A 256 -15.22 -11.23 -2.16
C GLU A 256 -14.31 -9.99 -2.02
N PRO A 257 -14.67 -9.01 -1.17
CA PRO A 257 -13.82 -7.84 -0.96
C PRO A 257 -12.53 -8.25 -0.27
N ASP A 258 -11.42 -7.68 -0.74
CA ASP A 258 -10.11 -7.81 -0.10
C ASP A 258 -9.35 -6.48 -0.20
N PHE A 259 -9.45 -5.66 0.84
CA PHE A 259 -8.72 -4.42 0.93
C PHE A 259 -7.53 -4.58 1.86
N GLN A 260 -6.34 -4.29 1.34
CA GLN A 260 -5.14 -4.17 2.17
C GLN A 260 -4.91 -2.69 2.49
N VAL A 261 -4.77 -2.39 3.79
CA VAL A 261 -4.55 -1.02 4.26
C VAL A 261 -3.24 -0.95 5.02
N TYR A 262 -2.35 -0.06 4.58
CA TYR A 262 -1.03 0.15 5.17
C TYR A 262 -0.98 1.49 5.88
N GLN A 263 -0.49 1.48 7.13
CA GLN A 263 -0.28 2.68 7.92
C GLN A 263 1.18 3.12 7.90
N LEU A 264 1.40 4.42 7.76
CA LEU A 264 2.74 5.01 7.85
C LEU A 264 3.21 5.04 9.32
N ARG A 265 4.05 4.08 9.70
CA ARG A 265 4.55 3.94 11.08
C ARG A 265 6.00 4.39 11.17
N SER A 266 6.34 5.12 12.23
CA SER A 266 7.72 5.50 12.48
C SER A 266 8.57 4.29 12.87
N VAL A 267 9.80 4.25 12.35
CA VAL A 267 10.81 3.23 12.69
C VAL A 267 12.14 3.91 13.01
N LYS A 268 12.98 3.24 13.80
CA LYS A 268 14.32 3.74 14.18
C LYS A 268 15.32 3.59 13.03
N ARG A 269 15.15 4.37 11.95
CA ARG A 269 16.06 4.42 10.79
C ARG A 269 16.47 5.87 10.51
N LYS A 270 17.75 6.09 10.17
CA LYS A 270 18.30 7.45 9.95
C LYS A 270 17.86 8.08 8.62
N THR A 271 17.82 7.30 7.54
CA THR A 271 17.60 7.80 6.18
C THR A 271 16.12 7.93 5.82
N ILE A 272 15.32 6.94 6.20
CA ILE A 272 13.88 6.88 5.99
C ILE A 272 13.25 6.41 7.32
N PRO A 273 12.78 7.32 8.19
CA PRO A 273 12.39 7.02 9.57
C PRO A 273 10.95 6.46 9.69
N PHE A 274 10.45 5.81 8.64
CA PHE A 274 9.11 5.23 8.61
C PHE A 274 9.01 4.05 7.64
N GLN A 275 7.95 3.25 7.81
CA GLN A 275 7.59 2.15 6.92
C GLN A 275 6.07 2.11 6.73
N LEU A 276 5.63 1.50 5.63
CA LEU A 276 4.24 1.11 5.45
C LEU A 276 4.01 -0.24 6.11
N GLN A 277 3.16 -0.28 7.14
CA GLN A 277 2.84 -1.49 7.87
C GLN A 277 1.37 -1.87 7.66
N PRO A 278 1.05 -3.11 7.24
CA PRO A 278 -0.34 -3.52 7.05
C PRO A 278 -1.09 -3.50 8.39
N ILE A 279 -2.35 -3.06 8.35
CA ILE A 279 -3.28 -3.25 9.48
C ILE A 279 -3.58 -4.74 9.58
N SER A 280 -3.08 -5.36 10.65
CA SER A 280 -3.28 -6.79 10.90
C SER A 280 -4.55 -7.02 11.73
N LEU A 281 -5.32 -8.04 11.37
CA LEU A 281 -6.45 -8.55 12.15
C LEU A 281 -6.07 -9.74 13.04
N SER A 282 -4.78 -10.14 13.09
CA SER A 282 -4.35 -11.33 13.80
C SER A 282 -4.09 -11.14 15.30
N ALA A 283 -3.90 -9.90 15.75
CA ALA A 283 -3.63 -9.56 17.15
C ALA A 283 -4.53 -8.41 17.59
N SER A 284 -4.91 -8.39 18.87
CA SER A 284 -5.75 -7.32 19.42
C SER A 284 -5.03 -5.97 19.36
N GLY A 285 -5.73 -4.96 18.82
CA GLY A 285 -5.30 -3.57 18.89
C GLY A 285 -5.66 -2.87 20.19
N LEU A 286 -6.37 -3.52 21.12
CA LEU A 286 -6.74 -2.91 22.40
C LEU A 286 -5.53 -2.79 23.35
N LYS A 287 -5.64 -1.90 24.34
CA LYS A 287 -4.62 -1.76 25.40
C LYS A 287 -4.57 -3.01 26.30
N GLN A 288 -5.74 -3.56 26.61
CA GLN A 288 -5.90 -4.80 27.35
C GLN A 288 -6.61 -5.83 26.47
N GLU A 289 -6.26 -7.10 26.65
CA GLU A 289 -6.90 -8.18 25.91
C GLU A 289 -8.37 -8.31 26.28
N ASN A 290 -9.22 -8.53 25.28
CA ASN A 290 -10.66 -8.67 25.45
C ASN A 290 -11.14 -9.78 24.50
N GLY A 291 -11.69 -10.86 25.06
CA GLY A 291 -12.11 -12.03 24.29
C GLY A 291 -13.10 -11.68 23.17
N ALA A 292 -14.11 -10.85 23.46
CA ALA A 292 -15.10 -10.44 22.46
C ALA A 292 -14.48 -9.64 21.29
N PHE A 293 -13.41 -8.87 21.53
CA PHE A 293 -12.67 -8.21 20.45
C PHE A 293 -11.87 -9.21 19.61
N VAL A 294 -11.22 -10.17 20.26
CA VAL A 294 -10.48 -11.26 19.59
C VAL A 294 -11.42 -12.11 18.73
N ASP A 295 -12.62 -12.40 19.23
CA ASP A 295 -13.65 -13.13 18.50
C ASP A 295 -14.16 -12.31 17.30
N ALA A 296 -14.36 -11.00 17.47
CA ALA A 296 -14.72 -10.13 16.35
C ALA A 296 -13.63 -10.11 15.26
N LEU A 297 -12.35 -10.10 15.65
CA LEU A 297 -11.23 -10.24 14.72
C LEU A 297 -11.20 -11.62 14.03
N PHE A 298 -11.58 -12.68 14.74
CA PHE A 298 -11.73 -14.03 14.16
C PHE A 298 -12.86 -14.10 13.12
N LEU A 299 -14.03 -13.51 13.42
CA LEU A 299 -15.14 -13.41 12.47
C LEU A 299 -14.73 -12.62 11.21
N ALA A 300 -14.05 -11.48 11.40
CA ALA A 300 -13.55 -10.66 10.30
C ALA A 300 -12.59 -11.44 9.38
N ARG A 301 -11.57 -12.11 9.93
CA ARG A 301 -10.63 -12.93 9.16
C ARG A 301 -11.29 -14.09 8.41
N SER A 302 -12.46 -14.54 8.88
CA SER A 302 -13.26 -15.57 8.22
C SER A 302 -14.17 -15.02 7.11
N GLY A 303 -14.23 -13.69 6.94
CA GLY A 303 -15.03 -12.99 5.94
C GLY A 303 -16.44 -12.60 6.41
N LEU A 304 -16.76 -12.76 7.70
CA LEU A 304 -18.02 -12.34 8.30
C LEU A 304 -17.96 -10.87 8.72
N TRP A 305 -17.73 -10.00 7.72
CA TRP A 305 -17.36 -8.60 7.93
C TRP A 305 -18.43 -7.78 8.66
N SER A 306 -19.70 -7.89 8.25
CA SER A 306 -20.80 -7.15 8.88
C SER A 306 -21.02 -7.58 10.33
N ASN A 307 -21.07 -8.89 10.60
CA ASN A 307 -21.18 -9.41 11.97
C ASN A 307 -19.98 -8.95 12.83
N ALA A 308 -18.75 -9.08 12.32
CA ALA A 308 -17.56 -8.64 13.03
C ALA A 308 -17.61 -7.14 13.37
N LEU A 309 -18.09 -6.30 12.44
CA LEU A 309 -18.23 -4.87 12.66
C LEU A 309 -19.20 -4.57 13.82
N GLU A 310 -20.35 -5.25 13.84
CA GLU A 310 -21.35 -5.09 14.92
C GLU A 310 -20.76 -5.46 16.29
N TYR A 311 -20.01 -6.57 16.37
CA TYR A 311 -19.31 -6.95 17.59
C TYR A 311 -18.24 -5.93 17.99
N MET A 312 -17.40 -5.47 17.06
CA MET A 312 -16.39 -4.44 17.35
C MET A 312 -17.03 -3.14 17.86
N GLN A 313 -18.17 -2.73 17.30
CA GLN A 313 -18.91 -1.55 17.76
C GLN A 313 -19.50 -1.74 19.16
N SER A 314 -19.92 -2.96 19.52
CA SER A 314 -20.36 -3.30 20.88
C SER A 314 -19.20 -3.23 21.87
N VAL A 315 -18.07 -3.87 21.54
CA VAL A 315 -16.85 -3.83 22.36
C VAL A 315 -16.37 -2.40 22.55
N LYS A 316 -16.32 -1.58 21.50
CA LYS A 316 -15.91 -0.18 21.59
C LYS A 316 -16.72 0.61 22.64
N ARG A 317 -18.02 0.33 22.76
CA ARG A 317 -18.91 0.96 23.76
C ARG A 317 -18.62 0.50 25.18
N GLN A 318 -18.10 -0.72 25.35
CA GLN A 318 -17.82 -1.34 26.65
C GLN A 318 -16.43 -1.00 27.20
N VAL A 319 -15.39 -0.99 26.34
CA VAL A 319 -13.99 -0.91 26.79
C VAL A 319 -13.49 0.51 27.04
N GLY A 320 -14.24 1.54 26.64
CA GLY A 320 -13.94 2.94 26.94
C GLY A 320 -12.51 3.34 26.59
N SER A 321 -11.70 3.67 27.61
CA SER A 321 -10.32 4.16 27.47
C SER A 321 -9.32 3.13 26.94
N ASP A 322 -9.65 1.83 26.94
CA ASP A 322 -8.79 0.79 26.38
C ASP A 322 -8.85 0.74 24.83
N TRP A 323 -9.78 1.50 24.23
CA TRP A 323 -9.88 1.64 22.78
C TRP A 323 -8.73 2.48 22.21
N THR A 324 -7.81 1.84 21.49
CA THR A 324 -6.64 2.53 20.92
C THR A 324 -6.87 2.95 19.46
N LEU A 325 -5.93 3.74 18.92
CA LEU A 325 -5.89 4.05 17.48
C LEU A 325 -5.69 2.79 16.61
N ASN A 326 -5.02 1.75 17.13
CA ASN A 326 -4.85 0.49 16.41
C ASN A 326 -6.17 -0.28 16.35
N ALA A 327 -6.92 -0.35 17.46
CA ALA A 327 -8.25 -0.95 17.48
C ALA A 327 -9.21 -0.20 16.55
N GLN A 328 -9.14 1.13 16.52
CA GLN A 328 -9.91 1.92 15.56
C GLN A 328 -9.54 1.59 14.11
N ALA A 329 -8.24 1.46 13.80
CA ALA A 329 -7.78 1.13 12.45
C ALA A 329 -8.23 -0.27 12.00
N GLN A 330 -8.24 -1.25 12.91
CA GLN A 330 -8.80 -2.58 12.67
C GLN A 330 -10.30 -2.51 12.39
N MET A 331 -11.05 -1.77 13.20
CA MET A 331 -12.48 -1.59 13.00
C MET A 331 -12.79 -0.87 11.67
N ASP A 332 -11.99 0.13 11.27
CA ASP A 332 -12.15 0.82 9.99
C ASP A 332 -11.87 -0.11 8.79
N LEU A 333 -10.87 -0.99 8.91
CA LEU A 333 -10.59 -2.02 7.91
C LEU A 333 -11.78 -2.97 7.77
N VAL A 334 -12.32 -3.46 8.88
CA VAL A 334 -13.51 -4.33 8.89
C VAL A 334 -14.73 -3.59 8.33
N ALA A 335 -14.92 -2.32 8.69
CA ALA A 335 -16.02 -1.48 8.20
C ALA A 335 -15.97 -1.29 6.68
N ARG A 336 -14.76 -1.16 6.11
CA ARG A 336 -14.58 -1.05 4.65
C ARG A 336 -15.08 -2.30 3.93
N HIS A 337 -14.70 -3.49 4.40
CA HIS A 337 -15.15 -4.75 3.82
C HIS A 337 -16.65 -4.95 4.02
N ALA A 338 -17.14 -4.71 5.24
CA ALA A 338 -18.55 -4.83 5.59
C ALA A 338 -19.42 -3.92 4.73
N LYS A 339 -18.97 -2.70 4.41
CA LYS A 339 -19.70 -1.80 3.51
C LYS A 339 -19.93 -2.43 2.14
N ILE A 340 -18.93 -3.11 1.59
CA ILE A 340 -19.04 -3.75 0.27
C ILE A 340 -19.94 -4.97 0.33
N THR A 341 -19.72 -5.90 1.26
CA THR A 341 -20.57 -7.10 1.37
C THR A 341 -22.02 -6.77 1.69
N LYS A 342 -22.24 -5.75 2.54
CA LYS A 342 -23.58 -5.23 2.85
C LYS A 342 -24.25 -4.65 1.61
N ALA A 343 -23.56 -3.81 0.86
CA ALA A 343 -24.10 -3.22 -0.37
C ALA A 343 -24.44 -4.30 -1.41
N GLN A 344 -23.56 -5.30 -1.58
CA GLN A 344 -23.81 -6.45 -2.43
C GLN A 344 -25.03 -7.25 -1.97
N ALA A 345 -25.21 -7.48 -0.67
CA ALA A 345 -26.36 -8.21 -0.14
C ALA A 345 -27.68 -7.43 -0.26
N GLU A 346 -27.63 -6.10 -0.30
CA GLU A 346 -28.79 -5.21 -0.43
C GLU A 346 -29.14 -4.85 -1.88
N GLN A 347 -28.22 -5.10 -2.81
CA GLN A 347 -28.46 -4.93 -4.24
C GLN A 347 -29.53 -5.91 -4.73
N PRO A 348 -30.49 -5.47 -5.57
CA PRO A 348 -31.45 -6.37 -6.21
C PRO A 348 -30.75 -7.13 -7.33
N TRP A 349 -30.41 -8.40 -7.07
CA TRP A 349 -29.80 -9.27 -8.09
C TRP A 349 -30.84 -9.79 -9.07
N ALA A 350 -30.42 -9.98 -10.33
CA ALA A 350 -31.29 -10.49 -11.38
C ALA A 350 -31.61 -11.99 -11.21
N ASN A 351 -30.71 -12.75 -10.57
CA ASN A 351 -30.93 -14.16 -10.27
C ASN A 351 -30.88 -14.43 -8.77
N SER A 352 -31.63 -15.45 -8.39
CA SER A 352 -31.86 -15.85 -7.02
C SER A 352 -30.61 -16.46 -6.38
N GLY A 353 -29.80 -17.20 -7.16
CA GLY A 353 -28.52 -17.74 -6.69
C GLY A 353 -27.55 -16.65 -6.21
N GLN A 354 -27.42 -15.55 -6.95
CA GLN A 354 -26.57 -14.41 -6.58
C GLN A 354 -27.13 -13.65 -5.38
N GLN A 355 -28.45 -13.46 -5.28
CA GLN A 355 -29.06 -12.83 -4.11
C GLN A 355 -28.79 -13.63 -2.83
N VAL A 356 -28.91 -14.95 -2.90
CA VAL A 356 -28.57 -15.84 -1.78
C VAL A 356 -27.08 -15.77 -1.47
N LEU A 357 -26.22 -15.91 -2.49
CA LEU A 357 -24.77 -15.86 -2.32
C LEU A 357 -24.33 -14.56 -1.62
N ALA A 358 -24.82 -13.42 -2.07
CA ALA A 358 -24.48 -12.12 -1.49
C ALA A 358 -24.89 -12.03 -0.01
N ASN A 359 -26.09 -12.52 0.35
CA ASN A 359 -26.52 -12.60 1.75
C ASN A 359 -25.63 -13.54 2.58
N LEU A 360 -25.24 -14.71 2.05
CA LEU A 360 -24.34 -15.64 2.74
C LEU A 360 -22.93 -15.06 2.94
N LEU A 361 -22.39 -14.35 1.94
CA LEU A 361 -21.09 -13.69 2.03
C LEU A 361 -21.07 -12.57 3.07
N ASP A 362 -22.19 -11.87 3.25
CA ASP A 362 -22.35 -10.84 4.31
C ASP A 362 -22.71 -11.42 5.70
N GLY A 363 -23.01 -12.72 5.82
CA GLY A 363 -23.40 -13.36 7.08
C GLY A 363 -24.88 -13.16 7.46
N ARG A 364 -25.73 -12.79 6.50
CA ARG A 364 -27.18 -12.60 6.63
C ARG A 364 -27.94 -13.91 6.41
N TRP A 365 -27.63 -14.91 7.22
CA TRP A 365 -28.15 -16.27 7.08
C TRP A 365 -29.68 -16.34 7.05
N GLU A 366 -30.36 -15.58 7.91
CA GLU A 366 -31.82 -15.55 7.98
C GLU A 366 -32.45 -14.98 6.71
N LYS A 367 -31.91 -13.87 6.18
CA LYS A 367 -32.39 -13.29 4.92
C LYS A 367 -32.18 -14.23 3.74
N ALA A 368 -31.03 -14.91 3.69
CA ALA A 368 -30.79 -15.94 2.69
C ALA A 368 -31.84 -17.06 2.80
N THR A 369 -32.15 -17.52 4.02
CA THR A 369 -33.15 -18.57 4.27
C THR A 369 -34.55 -18.14 3.82
N GLN A 370 -34.96 -16.92 4.18
CA GLN A 370 -36.25 -16.37 3.77
C GLN A 370 -36.39 -16.36 2.24
N PHE A 371 -35.34 -15.95 1.53
CA PHE A 371 -35.35 -15.87 0.08
C PHE A 371 -35.53 -17.24 -0.60
N VAL A 372 -34.84 -18.28 -0.12
CA VAL A 372 -35.01 -19.67 -0.63
C VAL A 372 -36.40 -20.24 -0.32
N GLN A 373 -37.00 -19.81 0.79
CA GLN A 373 -38.35 -20.21 1.15
C GLN A 373 -39.41 -19.60 0.25
N THR A 374 -39.21 -18.35 -0.18
CA THR A 374 -40.17 -17.63 -1.03
C THR A 374 -40.00 -17.90 -2.53
N SER A 375 -38.79 -18.22 -2.99
CA SER A 375 -38.47 -18.39 -4.41
C SER A 375 -38.20 -19.87 -4.75
N THR A 376 -39.27 -20.65 -4.91
CA THR A 376 -39.19 -22.12 -5.14
C THR A 376 -38.63 -22.50 -6.51
N SER A 377 -38.78 -21.65 -7.54
CA SER A 377 -38.32 -21.91 -8.92
C SER A 377 -36.80 -21.96 -9.07
N ASP A 378 -36.06 -21.32 -8.16
CA ASP A 378 -34.63 -21.04 -8.35
C ASP A 378 -33.74 -21.81 -7.37
N ARG A 379 -34.29 -22.84 -6.73
CA ARG A 379 -33.60 -23.62 -5.69
C ARG A 379 -32.44 -24.46 -6.23
N THR A 380 -32.49 -24.89 -7.48
CA THR A 380 -31.40 -25.60 -8.16
C THR A 380 -30.18 -24.70 -8.33
N GLU A 381 -30.38 -23.45 -8.75
CA GLU A 381 -29.30 -22.45 -8.87
C GLU A 381 -28.62 -22.20 -7.52
N VAL A 382 -29.42 -22.09 -6.44
CA VAL A 382 -28.89 -21.95 -5.07
C VAL A 382 -28.05 -23.16 -4.66
N LEU A 383 -28.49 -24.38 -4.98
CA LEU A 383 -27.74 -25.60 -4.70
C LEU A 383 -26.41 -25.64 -5.46
N ASP A 384 -26.41 -25.23 -6.73
CA ASP A 384 -25.20 -25.18 -7.55
C ASP A 384 -24.19 -24.19 -6.98
N VAL A 385 -24.65 -22.99 -6.57
CA VAL A 385 -23.81 -22.02 -5.85
C VAL A 385 -23.19 -22.66 -4.61
N LEU A 386 -23.97 -23.37 -3.79
CA LEU A 386 -23.46 -24.04 -2.60
C LEU A 386 -22.49 -25.19 -2.93
N LYS A 387 -22.75 -25.94 -3.99
CA LYS A 387 -21.94 -27.10 -4.39
C LYS A 387 -20.58 -26.66 -4.91
N PHE A 388 -20.56 -25.67 -5.80
CA PHE A 388 -19.37 -25.20 -6.51
C PHE A 388 -18.64 -24.04 -5.83
N ASP A 389 -19.16 -23.47 -4.72
CA ASP A 389 -18.43 -22.42 -4.01
C ASP A 389 -17.04 -22.93 -3.54
N PRO A 390 -15.96 -22.17 -3.84
CA PRO A 390 -14.57 -22.56 -3.60
C PRO A 390 -14.16 -22.67 -2.13
N GLY A 391 -15.11 -22.56 -1.19
CA GLY A 391 -14.90 -22.68 0.25
C GLY A 391 -15.11 -21.37 1.03
N ARG A 392 -15.50 -20.29 0.36
CA ARG A 392 -15.81 -18.99 0.97
C ARG A 392 -16.99 -19.10 1.93
N ILE A 393 -18.03 -19.84 1.52
CA ILE A 393 -19.21 -20.08 2.34
C ILE A 393 -18.86 -21.04 3.48
N GLN A 394 -18.11 -22.11 3.20
CA GLN A 394 -17.68 -23.07 4.22
C GLN A 394 -16.89 -22.41 5.35
N ARG A 395 -15.93 -21.54 5.01
CA ARG A 395 -15.13 -20.80 6.01
C ARG A 395 -16.01 -19.96 6.92
N ARG A 396 -17.00 -19.27 6.36
CA ARG A 396 -17.97 -18.45 7.10
C ARG A 396 -18.89 -19.28 7.98
N ILE A 397 -19.39 -20.41 7.48
CA ILE A 397 -20.20 -21.36 8.26
C ILE A 397 -19.39 -21.88 9.45
N ASN A 398 -18.17 -22.35 9.22
CA ASN A 398 -17.30 -22.87 10.28
C ASN A 398 -17.06 -21.81 11.36
N ALA A 399 -16.73 -20.58 10.95
CA ALA A 399 -16.49 -19.49 11.88
C ALA A 399 -17.74 -19.11 12.69
N ALA A 400 -18.91 -19.05 12.03
CA ALA A 400 -20.16 -18.75 12.70
C ALA A 400 -20.57 -19.85 13.70
N LEU A 401 -20.38 -21.13 13.37
CA LEU A 401 -20.65 -22.24 14.29
C LEU A 401 -19.62 -22.37 15.41
N SER A 402 -18.35 -22.01 15.17
CA SER A 402 -17.36 -21.93 16.24
C SER A 402 -17.68 -20.82 17.24
N PHE A 403 -18.27 -19.72 16.77
CA PHE A 403 -18.67 -18.59 17.60
C PHE A 403 -19.99 -18.85 18.35
N ASP A 404 -20.99 -19.39 17.65
CA ASP A 404 -22.28 -19.79 18.22
C ASP A 404 -22.74 -21.11 17.59
N PRO A 405 -22.45 -22.26 18.26
CA PRO A 405 -22.82 -23.57 17.76
C PRO A 405 -24.34 -23.77 17.63
N GLY A 406 -25.15 -23.05 18.40
CA GLY A 406 -26.61 -23.21 18.47
C GLY A 406 -27.38 -22.50 17.36
N ARG A 407 -26.68 -21.72 16.52
CA ARG A 407 -27.32 -20.86 15.51
C ARG A 407 -27.95 -21.67 14.38
N SER A 408 -29.26 -21.87 14.46
CA SER A 408 -30.04 -22.73 13.57
C SER A 408 -29.95 -22.38 12.09
N GLU A 409 -29.92 -21.09 11.74
CA GLU A 409 -29.85 -20.69 10.33
C GLU A 409 -28.50 -21.09 9.73
N VAL A 410 -27.42 -20.98 10.52
CA VAL A 410 -26.09 -21.42 10.09
C VAL A 410 -26.04 -22.94 9.98
N GLN A 411 -26.64 -23.67 10.92
CA GLN A 411 -26.76 -25.12 10.84
C GLN A 411 -27.57 -25.57 9.62
N LEU A 412 -28.64 -24.86 9.26
CA LEU A 412 -29.40 -25.09 8.03
C LEU A 412 -28.48 -24.96 6.81
N TRP A 413 -27.78 -23.84 6.65
CA TRP A 413 -26.88 -23.63 5.51
C TRP A 413 -25.72 -24.63 5.46
N ALA A 414 -25.19 -25.05 6.61
CA ALA A 414 -24.21 -26.12 6.72
C ALA A 414 -24.77 -27.46 6.21
N ALA A 415 -25.98 -27.83 6.63
CA ALA A 415 -26.65 -29.05 6.20
C ALA A 415 -26.99 -29.00 4.70
N LEU A 416 -27.47 -27.87 4.18
CA LEU A 416 -27.77 -27.70 2.75
C LEU A 416 -26.52 -27.86 1.88
N ARG A 417 -25.41 -27.24 2.28
CA ARG A 417 -24.13 -27.39 1.57
C ARG A 417 -23.62 -28.83 1.66
N LEU A 418 -23.70 -29.46 2.83
CA LEU A 418 -23.28 -30.86 2.98
C LEU A 418 -24.13 -31.80 2.13
N ALA A 419 -25.43 -31.54 2.03
CA ALA A 419 -26.32 -32.29 1.15
C ALA A 419 -25.98 -32.11 -0.33
N SER A 420 -25.66 -30.89 -0.77
CA SER A 420 -25.30 -30.61 -2.17
C SER A 420 -23.96 -31.23 -2.60
N GLN A 421 -23.07 -31.48 -1.64
CA GLN A 421 -21.73 -32.04 -1.89
C GLN A 421 -21.62 -33.55 -1.65
N GLN A 422 -22.27 -34.06 -0.60
CA GLN A 422 -22.11 -35.43 -0.09
C GLN A 422 -23.44 -36.19 0.06
N GLY A 423 -24.54 -35.61 -0.41
CA GLY A 423 -25.86 -36.21 -0.34
C GLY A 423 -26.57 -35.99 1.00
N LYS A 424 -27.90 -36.10 0.95
CA LYS A 424 -28.82 -35.90 2.06
C LYS A 424 -28.53 -36.76 3.31
N PRO A 425 -28.18 -38.07 3.21
CA PRO A 425 -27.90 -38.87 4.39
C PRO A 425 -26.76 -38.28 5.25
N SER A 426 -25.71 -37.77 4.61
CA SER A 426 -24.57 -37.12 5.26
C SER A 426 -25.00 -35.85 6.00
N ALA A 427 -25.87 -35.04 5.37
CA ALA A 427 -26.43 -33.84 6.00
C ALA A 427 -27.27 -34.14 7.24
N ILE A 428 -28.13 -35.17 7.18
CA ILE A 428 -28.97 -35.59 8.31
C ILE A 428 -28.10 -36.13 9.46
N ALA A 429 -27.12 -36.97 9.14
CA ALA A 429 -26.18 -37.53 10.12
C ALA A 429 -25.29 -36.46 10.78
N TRP A 430 -24.99 -35.38 10.07
CA TRP A 430 -24.28 -34.23 10.64
C TRP A 430 -25.19 -33.38 11.53
N LEU A 431 -26.42 -33.09 11.07
CA LEU A 431 -27.41 -32.29 11.80
C LEU A 431 -27.89 -32.96 13.10
N SER A 432 -27.88 -34.30 13.15
CA SER A 432 -28.22 -35.04 14.37
C SER A 432 -27.22 -34.80 15.50
N LYS A 433 -25.97 -34.45 15.18
CA LYS A 433 -24.87 -34.21 16.12
C LYS A 433 -24.76 -32.75 16.60
N GLN A 434 -25.51 -31.83 16.01
CA GLN A 434 -25.42 -30.40 16.37
C GLN A 434 -26.25 -30.08 17.62
N PRO A 435 -25.79 -29.14 18.47
CA PRO A 435 -26.59 -28.63 19.59
C PRO A 435 -27.75 -27.81 19.01
N LEU A 436 -29.00 -28.27 19.17
CA LEU A 436 -30.16 -27.61 18.58
C LEU A 436 -30.96 -26.82 19.61
N ASP A 437 -31.38 -25.64 19.15
CA ASP A 437 -32.18 -24.66 19.90
C ASP A 437 -33.68 -25.04 19.97
N SER A 438 -34.21 -25.85 19.03
CA SER A 438 -35.59 -26.38 19.09
C SER A 438 -35.90 -27.50 18.07
N SER A 439 -36.86 -28.37 18.39
CA SER A 439 -37.36 -29.46 17.51
C SER A 439 -38.02 -28.95 16.22
N SER A 440 -38.66 -27.77 16.26
CA SER A 440 -39.34 -27.14 15.12
C SER A 440 -38.35 -26.69 14.04
N ARG A 441 -37.22 -26.09 14.42
CA ARG A 441 -36.19 -25.67 13.46
C ARG A 441 -35.50 -26.87 12.81
N ARG A 442 -35.28 -27.96 13.55
CA ARG A 442 -34.79 -29.23 12.97
C ARG A 442 -35.77 -29.77 11.93
N ALA A 443 -37.07 -29.74 12.23
CA ALA A 443 -38.10 -30.16 11.28
C ALA A 443 -38.13 -29.29 10.01
N GLN A 444 -37.92 -27.97 10.14
CA GLN A 444 -37.82 -27.06 9.00
C GLN A 444 -36.60 -27.36 8.12
N THR A 445 -35.43 -27.60 8.72
CA THR A 445 -34.23 -28.00 7.97
C THR A 445 -34.43 -29.32 7.24
N LEU A 446 -35.03 -30.31 7.90
CA LEU A 446 -35.35 -31.60 7.27
C LEU A 446 -36.36 -31.44 6.13
N LYS A 447 -37.36 -30.57 6.28
CA LYS A 447 -38.32 -30.24 5.22
C LYS A 447 -37.61 -29.67 4.00
N MET A 448 -36.74 -28.67 4.17
CA MET A 448 -35.97 -28.09 3.06
C MET A 448 -35.05 -29.13 2.41
N LEU A 449 -34.38 -29.98 3.19
CA LEU A 449 -33.56 -31.06 2.65
C LEU A 449 -34.38 -32.07 1.82
N ASN A 450 -35.60 -32.40 2.25
CA ASN A 450 -36.51 -33.29 1.51
C ASN A 450 -36.99 -32.65 0.20
N GLU A 451 -37.32 -31.35 0.23
CA GLU A 451 -37.76 -30.63 -0.97
C GLU A 451 -36.66 -30.55 -2.04
N LEU A 452 -35.39 -30.47 -1.64
CA LEU A 452 -34.25 -30.42 -2.55
C LEU A 452 -33.93 -31.79 -3.17
N ASP A 453 -34.06 -32.86 -2.41
CA ASP A 453 -33.88 -34.25 -2.86
C ASP A 453 -34.87 -34.63 -3.98
N LEU A 454 -36.14 -34.22 -3.81
CA LEU A 454 -37.20 -34.39 -4.80
C LEU A 454 -36.93 -33.63 -6.11
N MET A 455 -36.19 -32.51 -6.05
CA MET A 455 -35.82 -31.72 -7.23
C MET A 455 -34.61 -32.30 -7.97
N THR A 456 -33.65 -32.87 -7.25
CA THR A 456 -32.44 -33.49 -7.86
C THR A 456 -32.68 -34.87 -8.45
N LEU A 457 -33.70 -35.59 -8.00
CA LEU A 457 -34.08 -36.92 -8.52
C LEU A 457 -35.06 -36.85 -9.70
N GLY A 458 -35.62 -35.68 -10.02
CA GLY A 458 -36.51 -35.48 -11.17
C GLY A 458 -35.80 -35.20 -12.51
N THR A 459 -34.47 -35.08 -12.52
CA THR A 459 -33.66 -34.77 -13.72
C THR A 459 -32.85 -35.96 -14.24
N VAL A 460 -33.10 -37.17 -13.74
CA VAL A 460 -32.57 -38.41 -14.33
C VAL A 460 -33.74 -39.23 -14.86
N THR A 461 -34.15 -38.93 -16.10
CA THR A 461 -34.86 -39.85 -16.99
C THR A 461 -34.35 -39.66 -18.40
#